data_AF-A0A915ZFB3-F1
#
_entry.id   AF-A0A915ZFB3-F1
#
_cell.length_a   1.000
_cell.length_b   1.000
_cell.length_c   1.000
_cell.angle_alpha   90.00
_cell.angle_beta   90.00
_cell.angle_gamma   90.00
#
_symmetry.space_group_name_H-M   'P 1'
#
loop_
_entity.id
_entity.type
_entity.pdbx_description
1 polymer ?
#
loop_
_entity_poly.entity_id
_entity_poly.type
_entity_poly.pdbx_seq_one_letter_code
_entity_poly.pdbx_strand_id
1 'polypeptide(L)'
;MIKPKKNMPNVHTLRDIENRGVVEGPLSKHISSGNRLGSIRESELEKALRGNIKTASDIANDYKDLQNIYLERVKDFNRICSGFNNKFSRLNTANTELKAKYSAEIKSLKSNIKILEREATLAQKASSADKVQILSLEVKIRELEGKLEDIDLERTYYDLDVMGGVIEKPVEMPKLPDWLHDNLRSIVCELGLKDKVMELDKKLAKEDILKVLQKVILEKDHHLQDANARLKKALSEKDSLLHEANTHIKKHLASFEKKTSPDSFETLQVIGGTDISNTTLALPHLHSITGPEAEEPKDRTASYETSSFGYG
;
A
#
# COMPACT_ATOMS: atom_id res chain seq x y z
N MET A 1 38.75 3.92 99.90
CA MET A 1 39.13 5.35 99.82
C MET A 1 38.10 6.07 98.96
N ILE A 2 37.28 6.91 99.59
CA ILE A 2 36.24 7.71 98.94
C ILE A 2 36.90 9.02 98.50
N LYS A 3 36.83 9.36 97.21
CA LYS A 3 37.18 10.71 96.70
C LYS A 3 35.87 11.47 96.40
N PRO A 4 35.78 12.79 96.69
CA PRO A 4 34.51 13.51 96.65
C PRO A 4 34.16 14.06 95.25
N LYS A 5 32.83 14.17 95.08
CA LYS A 5 32.06 14.99 94.12
C LYS A 5 32.78 16.24 93.61
N LYS A 6 32.77 16.42 92.28
CA LYS A 6 32.81 17.75 91.65
C LYS A 6 31.42 18.06 91.09
N ASN A 7 30.72 18.96 91.77
CA ASN A 7 29.46 19.55 91.31
C ASN A 7 29.69 20.27 89.96
N MET A 8 28.85 19.99 88.98
CA MET A 8 28.71 20.85 87.80
C MET A 8 27.73 21.99 88.13
N PRO A 9 28.05 23.25 87.79
CA PRO A 9 27.17 24.38 88.06
C PRO A 9 25.94 24.35 87.15
N ASN A 10 24.81 24.71 87.77
CA ASN A 10 23.45 24.74 87.25
C ASN A 10 23.34 25.53 85.92
N VAL A 11 22.78 24.91 84.89
CA VAL A 11 22.46 25.57 83.62
C VAL A 11 21.18 26.37 83.83
N HIS A 12 21.32 27.68 84.06
CA HIS A 12 20.18 28.59 84.14
C HIS A 12 19.60 28.80 82.75
N THR A 13 18.33 28.44 82.58
CA THR A 13 17.58 28.71 81.35
C THR A 13 17.04 30.14 81.42
N LEU A 14 16.86 30.81 80.29
CA LEU A 14 16.42 32.22 80.13
C LEU A 14 15.09 32.60 80.82
N ARG A 15 14.46 31.70 81.58
CA ARG A 15 13.20 31.87 82.30
C ARG A 15 13.37 32.38 83.75
N ASP A 16 14.60 32.56 84.23
CA ASP A 16 14.90 32.92 85.63
C ASP A 16 14.97 34.44 85.92
N ILE A 17 14.75 35.32 84.92
CA ILE A 17 14.94 36.78 85.07
C ILE A 17 13.65 37.51 85.50
N GLU A 18 12.48 36.90 85.42
CA GLU A 18 11.21 37.64 85.50
C GLU A 18 10.68 37.94 86.93
N ASN A 19 11.40 37.57 87.99
CA ASN A 19 10.91 37.77 89.37
C ASN A 19 11.98 38.27 90.37
N ARG A 20 12.57 39.44 90.13
CA ARG A 20 13.18 40.26 91.21
C ARG A 20 12.51 41.62 91.26
N GLY A 21 11.42 41.65 92.01
CA GLY A 21 10.65 42.84 92.32
C GLY A 21 11.36 43.80 93.28
N VAL A 22 11.08 45.08 93.03
CA VAL A 22 10.67 46.11 94.00
C VAL A 22 11.66 46.44 95.13
N VAL A 23 12.44 47.51 94.93
CA VAL A 23 12.80 48.45 95.99
C VAL A 23 12.63 49.87 95.45
N GLU A 24 11.73 50.62 96.09
CA GLU A 24 11.40 52.02 95.82
C GLU A 24 12.54 52.97 96.19
N GLY A 25 12.77 53.99 95.36
CA GLY A 25 13.65 55.14 95.63
C GLY A 25 13.49 56.22 94.55
N PRO A 26 13.46 57.53 94.89
CA PRO A 26 12.59 58.49 94.21
C PRO A 26 13.30 59.31 93.11
N LEU A 27 12.48 59.75 92.14
CA LEU A 27 12.70 60.89 91.27
C LEU A 27 13.67 60.70 90.09
N SER A 28 13.18 60.11 89.00
CA SER A 28 13.27 60.75 87.69
C SER A 28 12.38 60.05 86.65
N LYS A 29 11.49 60.85 86.07
CA LYS A 29 10.69 60.56 84.87
C LYS A 29 11.51 59.91 83.76
N HIS A 30 11.21 58.66 83.43
CA HIS A 30 10.77 58.33 82.08
C HIS A 30 10.09 56.95 82.12
N ILE A 31 8.75 56.94 82.11
CA ILE A 31 8.05 55.80 81.53
C ILE A 31 8.44 55.84 80.05
N SER A 32 9.45 55.08 79.64
CA SER A 32 9.68 54.81 78.23
C SER A 32 8.53 53.91 77.77
N SER A 33 7.45 54.60 77.39
CA SER A 33 6.39 54.12 76.54
C SER A 33 6.92 53.11 75.53
N GLY A 34 6.16 52.04 75.32
CA GLY A 34 6.19 51.32 74.06
C GLY A 34 6.28 52.30 72.89
N ASN A 35 7.00 51.84 71.85
CA ASN A 35 7.41 52.56 70.65
C ASN A 35 8.82 53.17 70.77
N ARG A 36 9.82 52.46 70.24
CA ARG A 36 10.60 52.88 69.05
C ARG A 36 11.94 52.15 69.01
N LEU A 37 12.07 51.23 68.06
CA LEU A 37 13.22 51.06 67.17
C LEU A 37 14.63 51.46 67.70
N GLY A 38 15.58 50.53 67.56
CA GLY A 38 16.72 50.84 66.70
C GLY A 38 18.04 51.14 67.39
N SER A 39 18.79 50.08 67.73
CA SER A 39 20.14 50.13 67.18
C SER A 39 19.99 50.03 65.67
N ILE A 40 20.67 50.90 64.93
CA ILE A 40 20.72 50.85 63.46
C ILE A 40 20.93 49.40 62.99
N ARG A 41 21.74 48.64 63.73
CA ARG A 41 22.04 47.22 63.52
C ARG A 41 20.83 46.28 63.60
N GLU A 42 19.93 46.42 64.57
CA GLU A 42 18.78 45.50 64.71
C GLU A 42 17.74 45.70 63.60
N SER A 43 17.47 46.95 63.25
CA SER A 43 16.56 47.29 62.13
C SER A 43 17.14 46.82 60.79
N GLU A 44 18.45 46.99 60.59
CA GLU A 44 19.18 46.46 59.43
C GLU A 44 19.11 44.94 59.36
N LEU A 45 19.31 44.25 60.50
CA LEU A 45 19.23 42.79 60.59
C LEU A 45 17.82 42.28 60.28
N GLU A 46 16.77 42.88 60.85
CA GLU A 46 15.38 42.49 60.58
C GLU A 46 15.04 42.66 59.10
N LYS A 47 15.42 43.79 58.51
CA LYS A 47 15.22 44.06 57.07
C LYS A 47 15.95 43.03 56.20
N ALA A 48 17.21 42.69 56.55
CA ALA A 48 17.99 41.68 55.85
C ALA A 48 17.34 40.28 55.95
N LEU A 49 16.89 39.88 57.14
CA LEU A 49 16.23 38.58 57.34
C LEU A 49 14.90 38.49 56.57
N ARG A 50 14.07 39.54 56.61
CA ARG A 50 12.83 39.59 55.83
C ARG A 50 13.10 39.51 54.32
N GLY A 51 14.15 40.19 53.86
CA GLY A 51 14.65 40.09 52.49
C GLY A 51 15.04 38.65 52.13
N ASN A 52 15.88 38.01 52.95
CA ASN A 52 16.34 36.64 52.72
C ASN A 52 15.19 35.62 52.70
N ILE A 53 14.22 35.72 53.62
CA ILE A 53 13.05 34.85 53.66
C ILE A 53 12.22 35.02 52.37
N LYS A 54 12.05 36.26 51.91
CA LYS A 54 11.36 36.54 50.66
C LYS A 54 12.09 35.90 49.48
N THR A 55 13.40 36.11 49.36
CA THR A 55 14.21 35.51 48.29
C THR A 55 14.18 33.98 48.33
N ALA A 56 14.24 33.36 49.51
CA ALA A 56 14.14 31.90 49.64
C ALA A 56 12.76 31.38 49.20
N SER A 57 11.68 32.11 49.50
CA SER A 57 10.34 31.78 49.01
C SER A 57 10.22 31.94 47.51
N ASP A 58 10.79 33.00 46.94
CA ASP A 58 10.77 33.25 45.49
C ASP A 58 11.52 32.12 44.75
N ILE A 59 12.71 31.72 45.25
CA ILE A 59 13.48 30.59 44.70
C ILE A 59 12.69 29.28 44.76
N ALA A 60 11.97 29.01 45.86
CA ALA A 60 11.17 27.79 45.99
C ALA A 60 10.00 27.76 44.99
N ASN A 61 9.38 28.91 44.74
CA ASN A 61 8.33 29.04 43.73
C ASN A 61 8.90 28.86 42.32
N ASP A 62 10.01 29.52 41.99
CA ASP A 62 10.69 29.40 40.69
C ASP A 62 11.09 27.93 40.41
N TYR A 63 11.58 27.22 41.41
CA TYR A 63 11.91 25.81 41.29
C TYR A 63 10.69 24.95 40.98
N LYS A 64 9.55 25.24 41.62
CA LYS A 64 8.28 24.52 41.38
C LYS A 64 7.76 24.78 39.97
N ASP A 65 7.86 26.02 39.50
CA ASP A 65 7.47 26.38 38.13
C ASP A 65 8.36 25.69 37.10
N LEU A 66 9.68 25.64 37.34
CA LEU A 66 10.60 24.91 36.48
C LEU A 66 10.29 23.41 36.43
N GLN A 67 9.96 22.78 37.56
CA GLN A 67 9.52 21.39 37.60
C GLN A 67 8.24 21.17 36.79
N ASN A 68 7.27 22.06 36.90
CA ASN A 68 6.02 21.97 36.13
C ASN A 68 6.28 22.07 34.62
N ILE A 69 7.12 23.01 34.19
CA ILE A 69 7.54 23.16 32.78
C ILE A 69 8.22 21.89 32.28
N TYR A 70 9.14 21.31 33.06
CA TYR A 70 9.82 20.08 32.68
C TYR A 70 8.83 18.92 32.54
N LEU A 71 7.92 18.76 33.50
CA LEU A 71 6.93 17.69 33.49
C LEU A 71 5.99 17.79 32.28
N GLU A 72 5.51 18.99 31.95
CA GLU A 72 4.66 19.19 30.76
C GLU A 72 5.43 18.89 29.46
N ARG A 73 6.69 19.33 29.35
CA ARG A 73 7.53 18.98 28.18
C ARG A 73 7.71 17.47 28.01
N VAL A 74 7.92 16.73 29.11
CA VAL A 74 8.05 15.27 29.09
C VAL A 74 6.73 14.63 28.65
N LYS A 75 5.58 15.09 29.16
CA LYS A 75 4.26 14.60 28.73
C LYS A 75 4.00 14.84 27.25
N ASP A 76 4.29 16.04 26.76
CA ASP A 76 4.12 16.39 25.35
C ASP A 76 5.02 15.54 24.46
N PHE A 77 6.28 15.35 24.83
CA PHE A 77 7.21 14.47 24.12
C PHE A 77 6.68 13.03 24.05
N ASN A 78 6.22 12.48 25.17
CA ASN A 78 5.64 11.14 25.20
C ASN A 78 4.38 11.02 24.34
N ARG A 79 3.52 12.05 24.32
CA ARG A 79 2.35 12.10 23.43
C ARG A 79 2.77 12.07 21.96
N ILE A 80 3.79 12.84 21.60
CA ILE A 80 4.35 12.88 20.25
C ILE A 80 4.92 11.51 19.86
N CYS A 81 5.75 10.90 20.71
CA CYS A 81 6.33 9.57 20.48
C CYS A 81 5.24 8.50 20.32
N SER A 82 4.21 8.50 21.16
CA SER A 82 3.08 7.58 21.04
C SER A 82 2.33 7.77 19.70
N GLY A 83 2.10 9.02 19.30
CA GLY A 83 1.52 9.35 18.00
C GLY A 83 2.34 8.82 16.81
N PHE A 84 3.67 8.95 16.88
CA PHE A 84 4.56 8.38 15.85
C PHE A 84 4.54 6.86 15.85
N ASN A 85 4.62 6.21 17.01
CA ASN A 85 4.58 4.75 17.12
C ASN A 85 3.29 4.16 16.52
N ASN A 86 2.14 4.80 16.77
CA ASN A 86 0.86 4.39 16.19
C ASN A 86 0.81 4.57 14.67
N LYS A 87 1.41 5.64 14.13
CA LYS A 87 1.50 5.83 12.67
C LYS A 87 2.44 4.80 12.04
N PHE A 88 3.58 4.54 12.69
CA PHE A 88 4.56 3.57 12.23
C PHE A 88 4.01 2.14 12.23
N SER A 89 3.28 1.75 13.27
CA SER A 89 2.63 0.43 13.33
C SER A 89 1.59 0.26 12.22
N ARG A 90 0.72 1.25 12.01
CA ARG A 90 -0.26 1.26 10.91
C ARG A 90 0.41 1.15 9.54
N LEU A 91 1.51 1.87 9.33
CA LEU A 91 2.27 1.83 8.08
C LEU A 91 2.87 0.43 7.85
N ASN A 92 3.44 -0.19 8.88
CA ASN A 92 3.99 -1.54 8.78
C ASN A 92 2.91 -2.59 8.47
N THR A 93 1.73 -2.48 9.07
CA THR A 93 0.59 -3.34 8.76
C THR A 93 0.18 -3.19 7.30
N ALA A 94 -0.04 -1.96 6.84
CA ALA A 94 -0.42 -1.69 5.44
C ALA A 94 0.64 -2.18 4.44
N ASN A 95 1.92 -2.00 4.75
CA ASN A 95 3.02 -2.47 3.91
C ASN A 95 3.05 -4.01 3.82
N THR A 96 2.81 -4.70 4.94
CA THR A 96 2.73 -6.16 4.99
C THR A 96 1.55 -6.68 4.17
N GLU A 97 0.38 -6.05 4.30
CA GLU A 97 -0.80 -6.40 3.51
C GLU A 97 -0.57 -6.21 2.00
N LEU A 98 0.03 -5.08 1.60
CA LEU A 98 0.36 -4.83 0.20
C LEU A 98 1.33 -5.87 -0.35
N LYS A 99 2.38 -6.20 0.42
CA LYS A 99 3.35 -7.23 0.04
C LYS A 99 2.68 -8.59 -0.15
N ALA A 100 1.76 -8.96 0.74
CA ALA A 100 1.00 -10.21 0.63
C ALA A 100 0.08 -10.22 -0.62
N LYS A 101 -0.64 -9.12 -0.87
CA LYS A 101 -1.52 -8.97 -2.04
C LYS A 101 -0.75 -9.13 -3.35
N TYR A 102 0.32 -8.36 -3.53
CA TYR A 102 1.12 -8.44 -4.75
C TYR A 102 1.83 -9.80 -4.90
N SER A 103 2.28 -10.41 -3.80
CA SER A 103 2.86 -11.75 -3.86
C SER A 103 1.84 -12.80 -4.31
N ALA A 104 0.59 -12.71 -3.86
CA ALA A 104 -0.47 -13.61 -4.28
C ALA A 104 -0.84 -13.41 -5.75
N GLU A 105 -0.93 -12.15 -6.19
CA GLU A 105 -1.23 -11.79 -7.57
C GLU A 105 -0.14 -12.26 -8.54
N ILE A 106 1.14 -12.03 -8.21
CA ILE A 106 2.27 -12.54 -9.00
C ILE A 106 2.21 -14.07 -9.12
N LYS A 107 1.91 -14.78 -8.04
CA LYS A 107 1.79 -16.24 -8.04
C LYS A 107 0.63 -16.71 -8.95
N SER A 108 -0.51 -16.02 -8.89
CA SER A 108 -1.68 -16.28 -9.74
C SER A 108 -1.35 -16.06 -11.22
N LEU A 109 -0.78 -14.91 -11.57
CA LEU A 109 -0.39 -14.55 -12.94
C LEU A 109 0.60 -15.57 -13.52
N LYS A 110 1.59 -15.99 -12.73
CA LYS A 110 2.55 -17.03 -13.15
C LYS A 110 1.87 -18.36 -13.48
N SER A 111 0.85 -18.75 -12.71
CA SER A 111 0.07 -19.95 -12.99
C SER A 111 -0.74 -19.82 -14.28
N ASN A 112 -1.38 -18.66 -14.49
CA ASN A 112 -2.19 -18.40 -15.68
C ASN A 112 -1.33 -18.41 -16.95
N ILE A 113 -0.15 -17.78 -16.93
CA ILE A 113 0.79 -17.80 -18.05
C ILE A 113 1.15 -19.24 -18.41
N LYS A 114 1.47 -20.08 -17.41
CA LYS A 114 1.80 -21.49 -17.62
C LYS A 114 0.66 -22.30 -18.25
N ILE A 115 -0.59 -21.97 -17.93
CA ILE A 115 -1.77 -22.62 -18.53
C ILE A 115 -1.90 -22.18 -19.99
N LEU A 116 -1.83 -20.88 -20.25
CA LEU A 116 -1.94 -20.32 -21.60
C LEU A 116 -0.83 -20.83 -22.54
N GLU A 117 0.40 -20.97 -22.05
CA GLU A 117 1.50 -21.58 -22.81
C GLU A 117 1.16 -23.00 -23.25
N ARG A 118 0.57 -23.81 -22.37
CA ARG A 118 0.17 -25.19 -22.72
C ARG A 118 -0.96 -25.20 -23.73
N GLU A 119 -1.98 -24.38 -23.54
CA GLU A 119 -3.09 -24.26 -24.50
C GLU A 119 -2.60 -23.83 -25.88
N ALA A 120 -1.69 -22.86 -25.95
CA ALA A 120 -1.07 -22.43 -27.20
C ALA A 120 -0.32 -23.58 -27.89
N THR A 121 0.47 -24.36 -27.15
CA THR A 121 1.17 -25.52 -27.74
C THR A 121 0.23 -26.61 -28.23
N LEU A 122 -0.91 -26.84 -27.54
CA LEU A 122 -1.91 -27.81 -27.96
C LEU A 122 -2.64 -27.34 -29.23
N ALA A 123 -3.05 -26.07 -29.28
CA ALA A 123 -3.67 -25.48 -30.46
C ALA A 123 -2.73 -25.51 -31.67
N GLN A 124 -1.44 -25.26 -31.46
CA GLN A 124 -0.43 -25.35 -32.51
C GLN A 124 -0.28 -26.79 -33.05
N LYS A 125 -0.26 -27.80 -32.17
CA LYS A 125 -0.22 -29.21 -32.58
C LYS A 125 -1.47 -29.61 -33.37
N ALA A 126 -2.65 -29.20 -32.90
CA ALA A 126 -3.91 -29.44 -33.61
C ALA A 126 -3.89 -28.81 -35.00
N SER A 127 -3.51 -27.53 -35.11
CA SER A 127 -3.38 -26.83 -36.39
C SER A 127 -2.39 -27.50 -37.34
N SER A 128 -1.26 -28.00 -36.83
CA SER A 128 -0.30 -28.75 -37.65
C SER A 128 -0.90 -30.07 -38.17
N ALA A 129 -1.70 -30.77 -37.36
CA ALA A 129 -2.37 -32.00 -37.77
C ALA A 129 -3.43 -31.74 -38.84
N ASP A 130 -4.25 -30.70 -38.64
CA ASP A 130 -5.27 -30.28 -39.61
C ASP A 130 -4.61 -29.88 -40.94
N LYS A 131 -3.48 -29.16 -40.91
CA LYS A 131 -2.72 -28.81 -42.11
C LYS A 131 -2.28 -30.05 -42.89
N VAL A 132 -1.81 -31.09 -42.21
CA VAL A 132 -1.41 -32.35 -42.87
C VAL A 132 -2.63 -33.05 -43.48
N GLN A 133 -3.76 -33.08 -42.78
CA GLN A 133 -5.00 -33.65 -43.32
C GLN A 133 -5.50 -32.90 -44.56
N ILE A 134 -5.49 -31.56 -44.53
CA ILE A 134 -5.87 -30.71 -45.67
C ILE A 134 -4.98 -31.03 -46.88
N LEU A 135 -3.66 -31.04 -46.71
CA LEU A 135 -2.72 -31.38 -47.79
C LEU A 135 -2.99 -32.78 -48.37
N SER A 136 -3.32 -33.76 -47.52
CA SER A 136 -3.68 -35.10 -47.98
C SER A 136 -4.97 -35.12 -48.80
N LEU A 137 -5.98 -34.33 -48.42
CA LEU A 137 -7.23 -34.21 -49.18
C LEU A 137 -7.02 -33.48 -50.50
N GLU A 138 -6.21 -32.43 -50.55
CA GLU A 138 -5.84 -31.72 -51.78
C GLU A 138 -5.17 -32.64 -52.82
N VAL A 139 -4.34 -33.60 -52.36
CA VAL A 139 -3.74 -34.60 -53.27
C VAL A 139 -4.81 -35.54 -53.83
N LYS A 140 -5.74 -36.03 -53.00
CA LYS A 140 -6.83 -36.91 -53.45
C LYS A 140 -7.78 -36.21 -54.42
N ILE A 141 -8.09 -34.93 -54.19
CA ILE A 141 -8.92 -34.14 -55.10
C ILE A 141 -8.24 -34.04 -56.48
N ARG A 142 -6.95 -33.68 -56.53
CA ARG A 142 -6.19 -33.63 -57.79
C ARG A 142 -6.15 -34.97 -58.54
N GLU A 143 -6.03 -36.08 -57.81
CA GLU A 143 -6.08 -37.42 -58.42
C GLU A 143 -7.46 -37.72 -59.03
N LEU A 144 -8.54 -37.35 -58.34
CA LEU A 144 -9.91 -37.54 -58.84
C LEU A 144 -10.22 -36.61 -60.02
N GLU A 145 -9.73 -35.37 -60.00
CA GLU A 145 -9.86 -34.42 -61.12
C GLU A 145 -9.22 -35.00 -62.38
N GLY A 146 -7.99 -35.53 -62.29
CA GLY A 146 -7.34 -36.17 -63.44
C GLY A 146 -8.11 -37.39 -63.99
N LYS A 147 -8.66 -38.23 -63.10
CA LYS A 147 -9.51 -39.37 -63.51
C LYS A 147 -10.80 -38.91 -64.20
N LEU A 148 -11.41 -37.81 -63.75
CA LEU A 148 -12.60 -37.27 -64.38
C LEU A 148 -12.29 -36.73 -65.78
N GLU A 149 -11.14 -36.08 -65.95
CA GLU A 149 -10.67 -35.56 -67.23
C GLU A 149 -10.37 -36.70 -68.23
N ASP A 150 -9.83 -37.82 -67.77
CA ASP A 150 -9.67 -39.05 -68.57
C ASP A 150 -11.03 -39.66 -68.98
N ILE A 151 -12.01 -39.70 -68.07
CA ILE A 151 -13.36 -40.23 -68.36
C ILE A 151 -14.11 -39.33 -69.35
N ASP A 152 -14.03 -38.00 -69.21
CA ASP A 152 -14.63 -37.07 -70.19
C ASP A 152 -13.98 -37.24 -71.58
N LEU A 153 -12.68 -37.54 -71.65
CA LEU A 153 -12.01 -37.90 -72.91
C LEU A 153 -12.55 -39.22 -73.48
N GLU A 154 -12.71 -40.25 -72.66
CA GLU A 154 -13.19 -41.59 -73.06
C GLU A 154 -14.67 -41.55 -73.50
N ARG A 155 -15.49 -40.68 -72.89
CA ARG A 155 -16.90 -40.46 -73.20
C ARG A 155 -17.15 -39.64 -74.48
N THR A 156 -16.17 -38.88 -74.96
CA THR A 156 -16.27 -38.27 -76.30
C THR A 156 -16.10 -39.28 -77.44
N TYR A 157 -15.69 -40.51 -77.13
CA TYR A 157 -15.44 -41.56 -78.13
C TYR A 157 -16.47 -42.70 -78.14
N TYR A 158 -17.28 -42.86 -77.08
CA TYR A 158 -18.35 -43.86 -77.03
C TYR A 158 -19.64 -43.29 -76.44
N ASP A 159 -20.72 -43.45 -77.23
CA ASP A 159 -22.15 -43.40 -76.85
C ASP A 159 -22.95 -42.15 -77.29
N LEU A 160 -23.16 -42.08 -78.61
CA LEU A 160 -24.52 -41.98 -79.17
C LEU A 160 -25.38 -43.17 -78.65
N ASP A 161 -26.58 -42.85 -78.17
CA ASP A 161 -27.74 -43.74 -77.97
C ASP A 161 -27.62 -44.97 -77.04
N VAL A 162 -28.08 -44.87 -75.78
CA VAL A 162 -28.89 -45.94 -75.14
C VAL A 162 -29.88 -45.37 -74.11
N MET A 163 -31.14 -45.31 -74.54
CA MET A 163 -32.37 -45.70 -73.84
C MET A 163 -32.42 -45.84 -72.31
N GLY A 164 -33.44 -45.21 -71.73
CA GLY A 164 -34.60 -45.99 -71.30
C GLY A 164 -34.61 -46.52 -69.86
N GLY A 165 -35.09 -45.66 -68.97
CA GLY A 165 -36.12 -46.00 -67.97
C GLY A 165 -35.81 -47.07 -66.92
N VAL A 166 -35.60 -46.63 -65.68
CA VAL A 166 -36.06 -47.32 -64.46
C VAL A 166 -36.31 -46.24 -63.40
N ILE A 167 -37.58 -45.98 -63.03
CA ILE A 167 -37.93 -45.18 -61.85
C ILE A 167 -38.13 -46.18 -60.71
N GLU A 168 -37.08 -46.40 -59.94
CA GLU A 168 -37.14 -47.17 -58.70
C GLU A 168 -37.76 -46.33 -57.57
N LYS A 169 -38.80 -46.92 -56.96
CA LYS A 169 -39.24 -46.85 -55.55
C LYS A 169 -39.06 -45.51 -54.80
N PRO A 170 -40.14 -44.86 -54.33
CA PRO A 170 -40.03 -43.59 -53.64
C PRO A 170 -39.28 -43.76 -52.31
N VAL A 171 -38.10 -43.17 -52.25
CA VAL A 171 -37.38 -42.82 -51.02
C VAL A 171 -38.26 -41.84 -50.24
N GLU A 172 -38.39 -42.06 -48.94
CA GLU A 172 -39.19 -41.24 -48.02
C GLU A 172 -38.90 -39.74 -48.22
N MET A 173 -39.94 -38.99 -48.58
CA MET A 173 -39.85 -37.57 -48.91
C MET A 173 -39.56 -36.71 -47.66
N PRO A 174 -38.63 -35.75 -47.73
CA PRO A 174 -38.51 -34.73 -46.70
C PRO A 174 -39.76 -33.83 -46.69
N LYS A 175 -40.27 -33.53 -45.49
CA LYS A 175 -41.46 -32.67 -45.30
C LYS A 175 -41.15 -31.24 -45.76
N LEU A 176 -41.99 -30.71 -46.64
CA LEU A 176 -41.91 -29.31 -47.11
C LEU A 176 -42.31 -28.34 -45.98
N PRO A 177 -41.71 -27.13 -45.91
CA PRO A 177 -42.01 -26.13 -44.87
C PRO A 177 -43.49 -25.76 -44.79
N ASP A 178 -43.97 -25.42 -43.59
CA ASP A 178 -45.39 -25.18 -43.30
C ASP A 178 -45.92 -23.84 -43.86
N TRP A 179 -45.05 -22.92 -44.26
CA TRP A 179 -45.43 -21.64 -44.88
C TRP A 179 -45.78 -21.78 -46.38
N LEU A 180 -45.58 -22.96 -46.97
CA LEU A 180 -45.75 -23.20 -48.40
C LEU A 180 -47.17 -23.68 -48.71
N HIS A 181 -47.99 -22.78 -49.31
CA HIS A 181 -49.39 -23.05 -49.63
C HIS A 181 -49.58 -24.26 -50.56
N ASP A 182 -50.67 -25.01 -50.40
CA ASP A 182 -50.92 -26.29 -51.07
C ASP A 182 -50.84 -26.24 -52.61
N ASN A 183 -51.34 -25.16 -53.23
CA ASN A 183 -51.22 -24.95 -54.69
C ASN A 183 -49.77 -24.85 -55.17
N LEU A 184 -48.90 -24.20 -54.40
CA LEU A 184 -47.47 -24.09 -54.70
C LEU A 184 -46.74 -25.38 -54.38
N ARG A 185 -47.20 -26.11 -53.36
CA ARG A 185 -46.68 -27.42 -52.95
C ARG A 185 -46.76 -28.43 -54.09
N SER A 186 -47.87 -28.45 -54.84
CA SER A 186 -48.04 -29.29 -56.03
C SER A 186 -47.00 -28.97 -57.11
N ILE A 187 -46.80 -27.68 -57.42
CA ILE A 187 -45.89 -27.22 -58.48
C ILE A 187 -44.41 -27.49 -58.11
N VAL A 188 -44.03 -27.21 -56.86
CA VAL A 188 -42.69 -27.52 -56.33
C VAL A 188 -42.44 -29.02 -56.40
N CYS A 189 -43.47 -29.83 -56.19
CA CYS A 189 -43.38 -31.26 -56.31
C CYS A 189 -43.20 -31.74 -57.76
N GLU A 190 -44.03 -31.28 -58.70
CA GLU A 190 -43.92 -31.66 -60.11
C GLU A 190 -42.59 -31.23 -60.74
N LEU A 191 -42.09 -30.04 -60.40
CA LEU A 191 -40.85 -29.49 -60.97
C LEU A 191 -39.56 -29.97 -60.26
N GLY A 192 -39.67 -30.83 -59.25
CA GLY A 192 -38.51 -31.37 -58.53
C GLY A 192 -37.73 -30.31 -57.73
N LEU A 193 -38.34 -29.17 -57.36
CA LEU A 193 -37.65 -28.04 -56.73
C LEU A 193 -37.55 -28.14 -55.20
N LYS A 194 -37.85 -29.31 -54.60
CA LYS A 194 -37.92 -29.48 -53.15
C LYS A 194 -36.63 -29.09 -52.43
N ASP A 195 -35.49 -29.54 -52.96
CA ASP A 195 -34.19 -29.28 -52.35
C ASP A 195 -33.86 -27.79 -52.33
N LYS A 196 -34.21 -27.08 -53.42
CA LYS A 196 -34.04 -25.62 -53.53
C LYS A 196 -34.94 -24.87 -52.55
N VAL A 197 -36.17 -25.33 -52.34
CA VAL A 197 -37.10 -24.77 -51.36
C VAL A 197 -36.60 -24.97 -49.92
N MET A 198 -36.11 -26.17 -49.60
CA MET A 198 -35.47 -26.44 -48.31
C MET A 198 -34.18 -25.63 -48.10
N GLU A 199 -33.41 -25.41 -49.15
CA GLU A 199 -32.21 -24.57 -49.10
C GLU A 199 -32.57 -23.10 -48.85
N LEU A 200 -33.66 -22.60 -49.46
CA LEU A 200 -34.18 -21.26 -49.22
C LEU A 200 -34.70 -21.09 -47.78
N ASP A 201 -35.40 -22.08 -47.24
CA ASP A 201 -35.87 -22.07 -45.84
C ASP A 201 -34.69 -22.02 -44.85
N LYS A 202 -33.65 -22.82 -45.10
CA LYS A 202 -32.38 -22.78 -44.35
C LYS A 202 -31.63 -21.45 -44.51
N LYS A 203 -31.69 -20.81 -45.69
CA LYS A 203 -31.09 -19.49 -45.93
C LYS A 203 -31.85 -18.38 -45.21
N LEU A 204 -33.18 -18.44 -45.19
CA LEU A 204 -34.03 -17.48 -44.49
C LEU A 204 -33.77 -17.51 -42.98
N ALA A 205 -33.66 -18.72 -42.40
CA ALA A 205 -33.27 -18.89 -41.00
C ALA A 205 -31.86 -18.33 -40.69
N LYS A 206 -30.91 -18.42 -41.64
CA LYS A 206 -29.57 -17.82 -41.49
C LYS A 206 -29.61 -16.29 -41.55
N GLU A 207 -30.43 -15.71 -42.42
CA GLU A 207 -30.59 -14.25 -42.58
C GLU A 207 -31.09 -13.58 -41.28
N ASP A 208 -32.07 -14.21 -40.62
CA ASP A 208 -32.61 -13.72 -39.34
C ASP A 208 -31.58 -13.82 -38.20
N ILE A 209 -30.79 -14.91 -38.15
CA ILE A 209 -29.67 -15.04 -37.21
C ILE A 209 -28.61 -13.97 -37.49
N LEU A 210 -28.31 -13.68 -38.75
CA LEU A 210 -27.35 -12.66 -39.18
C LEU A 210 -27.78 -11.26 -38.75
N LYS A 211 -29.07 -10.91 -38.90
CA LYS A 211 -29.64 -9.65 -38.41
C LYS A 211 -29.52 -9.51 -36.90
N VAL A 212 -29.81 -10.58 -36.15
CA VAL A 212 -29.68 -10.58 -34.68
C VAL A 212 -28.22 -10.40 -34.27
N LEU A 213 -27.29 -11.09 -34.93
CA LEU A 213 -25.86 -10.94 -34.68
C LEU A 213 -25.36 -9.54 -35.00
N GLN A 214 -25.75 -8.95 -36.13
CA GLN A 214 -25.39 -7.57 -36.47
C GLN A 214 -25.89 -6.57 -35.43
N LYS A 215 -27.13 -6.72 -34.97
CA LYS A 215 -27.70 -5.87 -33.92
C LYS A 215 -26.89 -5.99 -32.62
N VAL A 216 -26.54 -7.20 -32.19
CA VAL A 216 -25.75 -7.45 -30.98
C VAL A 216 -24.33 -6.88 -31.11
N ILE A 217 -23.70 -6.98 -32.28
CA ILE A 217 -22.37 -6.41 -32.54
C ILE A 217 -22.41 -4.89 -32.47
N LEU A 218 -23.38 -4.25 -33.13
CA LEU A 218 -23.57 -2.79 -33.09
C LEU A 218 -23.76 -2.26 -31.66
N GLU A 219 -24.55 -2.96 -30.84
CA GLU A 219 -24.79 -2.58 -29.46
C GLU A 219 -23.53 -2.74 -28.59
N LYS A 220 -22.76 -3.81 -28.80
CA LYS A 220 -21.47 -4.02 -28.13
C LYS A 220 -20.44 -2.95 -28.51
N ASP A 221 -20.37 -2.57 -29.79
CA ASP A 221 -19.46 -1.52 -30.26
C ASP A 221 -19.80 -0.16 -29.66
N HIS A 222 -21.08 0.18 -29.54
CA HIS A 222 -21.51 1.42 -28.90
C HIS A 222 -21.09 1.49 -27.42
N HIS A 223 -21.29 0.40 -26.67
CA HIS A 223 -20.85 0.31 -25.28
C HIS A 223 -19.32 0.46 -25.13
N LEU A 224 -18.56 -0.11 -26.07
CA LEU A 224 -17.10 -0.06 -26.06
C LEU A 224 -16.59 1.36 -26.39
N GLN A 225 -17.26 2.06 -27.31
CA GLN A 225 -16.99 3.48 -27.59
C GLN A 225 -17.28 4.38 -26.39
N ASP A 226 -18.42 4.20 -25.70
CA ASP A 226 -18.76 4.96 -24.49
C ASP A 226 -17.73 4.71 -23.36
N ALA A 227 -17.37 3.46 -23.10
CA ALA A 227 -16.35 3.12 -22.12
C ALA A 227 -14.99 3.77 -22.43
N ASN A 228 -14.57 3.75 -23.70
CA ASN A 228 -13.33 4.40 -24.14
C ASN A 228 -13.38 5.92 -23.99
N ALA A 229 -14.53 6.56 -24.23
CA ALA A 229 -14.70 8.00 -24.01
C ALA A 229 -14.56 8.36 -22.52
N ARG A 230 -15.16 7.56 -21.63
CA ARG A 230 -15.02 7.73 -20.16
C ARG A 230 -13.57 7.55 -19.71
N LEU A 231 -12.87 6.55 -20.24
CA LEU A 231 -11.46 6.31 -19.92
C LEU A 231 -10.58 7.48 -20.36
N LYS A 232 -10.74 7.97 -21.60
CA LYS A 232 -10.00 9.14 -22.12
C LYS A 232 -10.22 10.38 -21.25
N LYS A 233 -11.46 10.62 -20.80
CA LYS A 233 -11.78 11.73 -19.90
C LYS A 233 -11.05 11.60 -18.56
N ALA A 234 -11.10 10.42 -17.93
CA ALA A 234 -10.43 10.17 -16.65
C ALA A 234 -8.90 10.29 -16.73
N LEU A 235 -8.30 9.89 -17.85
CA LEU A 235 -6.87 10.06 -18.12
C LEU A 235 -6.49 11.54 -18.22
N SER A 236 -7.25 12.33 -18.99
CA SER A 236 -7.02 13.78 -19.09
C SER A 236 -7.13 14.50 -17.74
N GLU A 237 -8.10 14.10 -16.92
CA GLU A 237 -8.29 14.65 -15.57
C GLU A 237 -7.13 14.31 -14.62
N LYS A 238 -6.61 13.07 -14.72
CA LYS A 238 -5.40 12.64 -13.99
C LYS A 238 -4.16 13.42 -14.42
N ASP A 239 -3.97 13.64 -15.72
CA ASP A 239 -2.82 14.40 -16.23
C ASP A 239 -2.85 15.86 -15.75
N SER A 240 -4.04 16.48 -15.73
CA SER A 240 -4.23 17.82 -15.19
C SER A 240 -3.83 17.91 -13.71
N LEU A 241 -4.32 16.98 -12.88
CA LEU A 241 -3.98 16.93 -11.45
C LEU A 241 -2.48 16.71 -11.21
N LEU A 242 -1.84 15.87 -12.03
CA LEU A 242 -0.41 15.63 -11.95
C LEU A 242 0.39 16.89 -12.31
N HIS A 243 -0.04 17.63 -13.34
CA HIS A 243 0.58 18.89 -13.72
C HIS A 243 0.44 19.96 -12.61
N GLU A 244 -0.73 20.04 -11.98
CA GLU A 244 -0.98 20.96 -10.86
C GLU A 244 -0.09 20.61 -9.65
N ALA A 245 -0.03 19.33 -9.27
CA ALA A 245 0.81 18.86 -8.17
C ALA A 245 2.30 19.17 -8.42
N ASN A 246 2.79 18.91 -9.63
CA ASN A 246 4.16 19.24 -10.03
C ASN A 246 4.44 20.75 -9.95
N THR A 247 3.47 21.58 -10.34
CA THR A 247 3.58 23.04 -10.25
C THR A 247 3.70 23.48 -8.79
N HIS A 248 2.89 22.91 -7.90
CA HIS A 248 2.94 23.19 -6.47
C HIS A 248 4.28 22.77 -5.84
N ILE A 249 4.78 21.57 -6.17
CA ILE A 249 6.10 21.09 -5.71
C ILE A 249 7.22 22.02 -6.17
N LYS A 250 7.22 22.41 -7.44
CA LYS A 250 8.24 23.32 -8.01
C LYS A 250 8.22 24.68 -7.32
N LYS A 251 7.04 25.20 -6.98
CA LYS A 251 6.88 26.45 -6.20
C LYS A 251 7.45 26.32 -4.78
N HIS A 252 7.23 25.19 -4.12
CA HIS A 252 7.81 24.92 -2.80
C HIS A 252 9.34 24.85 -2.85
N LEU A 253 9.90 24.10 -3.80
CA LEU A 253 11.36 24.01 -4.02
C LEU A 253 11.99 25.39 -4.25
N ALA A 254 11.41 26.21 -5.13
CA ALA A 254 11.90 27.56 -5.38
C ALA A 254 11.81 28.49 -4.15
N SER A 255 10.86 28.25 -3.23
CA SER A 255 10.77 29.00 -1.97
C SER A 255 11.80 28.55 -0.93
N PHE A 256 12.23 27.28 -0.99
CA PHE A 256 13.37 26.78 -0.22
C PHE A 256 14.70 27.34 -0.74
N GLU A 257 14.94 27.34 -2.05
CA GLU A 257 16.18 27.89 -2.64
C GLU A 257 16.34 29.41 -2.43
N LYS A 258 15.23 30.17 -2.38
CA LYS A 258 15.28 31.60 -2.05
C LYS A 258 15.57 31.89 -0.57
N LYS A 259 15.39 30.92 0.33
CA LYS A 259 15.73 31.04 1.76
C LYS A 259 17.19 30.70 2.05
N THR A 260 17.93 30.22 1.05
CA THR A 260 19.38 30.03 1.10
C THR A 260 20.09 31.18 0.36
N SER A 261 19.93 32.41 0.86
CA SER A 261 20.98 33.43 0.71
C SER A 261 21.95 33.26 1.87
N PRO A 262 23.28 33.33 1.68
CA PRO A 262 24.24 33.20 2.77
C PRO A 262 24.23 34.34 3.80
N ASP A 263 23.41 35.39 3.62
CA ASP A 263 23.67 36.67 4.29
C ASP A 263 22.50 37.28 5.08
N SER A 264 21.62 36.45 5.63
CA SER A 264 20.66 36.95 6.64
C SER A 264 20.46 35.99 7.81
N PHE A 265 21.56 35.70 8.49
CA PHE A 265 21.51 35.59 9.94
C PHE A 265 21.42 37.01 10.54
N GLU A 266 20.27 37.66 10.34
CA GLU A 266 19.97 38.86 11.13
C GLU A 266 19.58 38.39 12.53
N THR A 267 20.56 38.58 13.41
CA THR A 267 20.48 38.63 14.86
C THR A 267 19.12 39.09 15.37
N LEU A 268 18.36 38.18 15.98
CA LEU A 268 17.47 38.57 17.06
C LEU A 268 18.35 38.78 18.30
N GLN A 269 18.86 40.00 18.49
CA GLN A 269 19.32 40.44 19.80
C GLN A 269 18.10 40.53 20.72
N VAL A 270 17.98 39.60 21.66
CA VAL A 270 17.44 39.91 22.99
C VAL A 270 18.39 39.31 24.02
N ILE A 271 19.26 40.20 24.48
CA ILE A 271 19.86 40.35 25.80
C ILE A 271 19.49 39.27 26.82
N GLY A 272 20.52 38.58 27.31
CA GLY A 272 20.56 37.99 28.64
C GLY A 272 20.61 36.47 28.66
N GLY A 273 21.80 35.92 28.95
CA GLY A 273 21.91 34.54 29.44
C GLY A 273 23.06 33.76 28.83
N THR A 274 24.21 33.88 29.48
CA THR A 274 25.32 32.92 29.65
C THR A 274 25.42 31.72 28.69
N ASP A 275 26.57 31.68 28.01
CA ASP A 275 27.12 30.57 27.26
C ASP A 275 26.97 29.19 27.91
N ILE A 276 26.45 28.22 27.16
CA ILE A 276 26.64 26.78 27.44
C ILE A 276 26.95 26.04 26.13
N SER A 277 28.02 26.44 25.46
CA SER A 277 28.69 25.55 24.51
C SER A 277 29.88 24.95 25.24
N ASN A 278 29.71 23.71 25.72
CA ASN A 278 30.72 22.67 25.96
C ASN A 278 30.26 21.75 27.09
N THR A 279 29.45 20.75 26.77
CA THR A 279 29.37 19.54 27.60
C THR A 279 29.24 18.32 26.70
N THR A 280 30.39 17.73 26.40
CA THR A 280 30.55 16.34 25.96
C THR A 280 29.72 15.43 26.86
N LEU A 281 28.57 14.94 26.38
CA LEU A 281 27.81 13.92 27.07
C LEU A 281 28.14 12.56 26.45
N ALA A 282 28.89 11.76 27.22
CA ALA A 282 29.27 10.40 26.92
C ALA A 282 28.02 9.51 26.69
N LEU A 283 28.04 8.73 25.61
CA LEU A 283 27.11 7.63 25.35
C LEU A 283 27.54 6.40 26.18
N PRO A 284 26.66 5.78 27.00
CA PRO A 284 26.96 4.49 27.57
C PRO A 284 26.53 3.36 26.62
N HIS A 285 27.50 2.49 26.30
CA HIS A 285 27.39 1.07 25.98
C HIS A 285 26.19 0.59 25.12
N LEU A 286 26.42 0.50 23.81
CA LEU A 286 25.80 -0.54 22.98
C LEU A 286 26.82 -1.66 22.75
N HIS A 287 26.55 -2.83 23.31
CA HIS A 287 27.27 -4.07 23.00
C HIS A 287 27.08 -4.40 21.52
N SER A 288 28.18 -4.52 20.79
CA SER A 288 28.23 -5.11 19.46
C SER A 288 27.85 -6.59 19.55
N ILE A 289 26.77 -6.99 18.88
CA ILE A 289 26.56 -8.38 18.48
C ILE A 289 26.98 -8.47 17.01
N THR A 290 28.17 -9.03 16.83
CA THR A 290 28.79 -9.44 15.58
C THR A 290 27.88 -10.40 14.82
N GLY A 291 27.54 -10.08 13.57
CA GLY A 291 26.94 -11.04 12.64
C GLY A 291 28.03 -11.94 12.04
N PRO A 292 27.72 -13.20 11.69
CA PRO A 292 28.74 -14.10 11.14
C PRO A 292 29.06 -13.74 9.69
N GLU A 293 30.35 -13.78 9.42
CA GLU A 293 31.02 -13.58 8.13
C GLU A 293 30.49 -14.51 7.03
N ALA A 294 30.56 -14.00 5.80
CA ALA A 294 30.36 -14.75 4.58
C ALA A 294 31.52 -15.72 4.34
N GLU A 295 31.23 -17.01 4.18
CA GLU A 295 32.17 -17.98 3.59
C GLU A 295 31.90 -18.14 2.09
N GLU A 296 32.96 -17.95 1.30
CA GLU A 296 33.04 -18.25 -0.13
C GLU A 296 33.01 -19.76 -0.42
N PRO A 297 32.57 -20.17 -1.62
CA PRO A 297 32.41 -21.58 -1.98
C PRO A 297 33.75 -22.19 -2.44
N LYS A 298 34.11 -23.34 -1.87
CA LYS A 298 35.22 -24.17 -2.38
C LYS A 298 34.69 -25.34 -3.22
N ASP A 299 35.14 -25.34 -4.47
CA ASP A 299 35.15 -26.49 -5.38
C ASP A 299 35.68 -27.76 -4.70
N ARG A 300 34.96 -28.88 -4.87
CA ARG A 300 35.59 -30.19 -4.91
C ARG A 300 34.78 -31.19 -5.74
N THR A 301 35.41 -31.60 -6.82
CA THR A 301 35.12 -32.69 -7.75
C THR A 301 35.34 -34.09 -7.12
N ALA A 302 34.57 -35.07 -7.63
CA ALA A 302 34.72 -36.54 -7.53
C ALA A 302 34.60 -37.17 -6.11
N SER A 303 34.03 -38.34 -5.87
CA SER A 303 33.78 -39.52 -6.71
C SER A 303 32.73 -40.43 -6.05
N TYR A 304 32.00 -41.11 -6.92
CA TYR A 304 31.16 -42.30 -6.74
C TYR A 304 31.84 -43.41 -5.94
N GLU A 305 31.14 -44.01 -4.97
CA GLU A 305 31.21 -45.45 -4.69
C GLU A 305 29.99 -45.95 -3.92
N THR A 306 29.56 -47.13 -4.35
CA THR A 306 28.39 -47.93 -3.98
C THR A 306 28.43 -48.48 -2.55
N SER A 307 27.29 -48.59 -1.88
CA SER A 307 27.10 -49.55 -0.78
C SER A 307 25.77 -50.27 -0.91
N SER A 308 25.89 -51.60 -0.90
CA SER A 308 24.86 -52.59 -1.20
C SER A 308 23.99 -52.93 0.01
N PHE A 309 22.90 -53.61 -0.32
CA PHE A 309 21.95 -54.35 0.51
C PHE A 309 22.51 -55.05 1.75
N GLY A 310 21.69 -55.12 2.80
CA GLY A 310 21.82 -56.08 3.89
C GLY A 310 20.50 -56.25 4.63
N TYR A 311 19.76 -57.31 4.29
CA TYR A 311 18.67 -57.87 5.09
C TYR A 311 19.21 -58.45 6.40
N GLY A 312 18.47 -58.24 7.48
CA GLY A 312 18.56 -58.93 8.77
C GLY A 312 17.25 -58.75 9.51
#